data_AF-A0A357HF00-F1
#
_entry.id   AF-A0A357HF00-F1
#
_cell.length_a   1.000
_cell.length_b   1.000
_cell.length_c   1.000
_cell.angle_alpha   90.00
_cell.angle_beta   90.00
_cell.angle_gamma   90.00
#
_symmetry.space_group_name_H-M   'P 1'
#
loop_
_entity.id
_entity.type
_entity.pdbx_description
1 polymer ?
#
loop_
_entity_poly.entity_id
_entity_poly.type
_entity_poly.pdbx_seq_one_letter_code
_entity_poly.pdbx_strand_id
1 'polypeptide(L)' 'MSSLKNQIIISMPHMQDPYFGRAVVFICEHNKDG' A
#
# COMPACT_ATOMS: atom_id res chain seq x y z
N MET A 1 -10.50 -0.17 -14.56
CA MET A 1 -9.51 0.66 -13.82
C MET A 1 -9.71 0.40 -12.34
N SER A 2 -8.85 -0.42 -11.73
CA SER A 2 -8.86 -0.59 -10.28
C SER A 2 -7.92 0.48 -9.71
N SER A 3 -8.48 1.56 -9.14
CA SER A 3 -7.68 2.59 -8.46
C SER A 3 -7.57 2.23 -6.99
N LEU A 4 -6.35 2.29 -6.44
CA LEU A 4 -6.07 2.06 -5.03
C LEU A 4 -6.26 3.33 -4.17
N LYS A 5 -6.69 4.43 -4.79
CA LYS A 5 -6.96 5.70 -4.11
C LYS A 5 -7.98 5.51 -2.97
N ASN A 6 -7.70 6.14 -1.84
CA ASN A 6 -8.48 6.09 -0.59
C ASN A 6 -8.61 4.69 0.03
N GLN A 7 -7.73 3.75 -0.34
CA GLN A 7 -7.69 2.41 0.26
C GLN A 7 -6.56 2.29 1.28
N ILE A 8 -6.75 1.34 2.21
CA ILE A 8 -5.75 0.95 3.18
C ILE A 8 -5.12 -0.36 2.70
N ILE A 9 -3.80 -0.37 2.56
CA ILE A 9 -3.02 -1.56 2.27
C ILE A 9 -2.36 -2.04 3.55
N ILE A 10 -2.52 -3.33 3.83
CA ILE A 10 -1.91 -4.00 4.97
C ILE A 10 -0.86 -4.97 4.42
N SER A 11 0.35 -4.90 4.97
CA SER A 11 1.43 -5.79 4.60
C SER A 11 1.12 -7.25 4.98
N MET A 12 1.48 -8.18 4.10
CA MET A 12 1.31 -9.60 4.40
C MET A 12 2.35 -10.07 5.42
N PRO A 13 2.03 -11.04 6.30
CA PRO A 13 2.93 -11.50 7.37
C PRO A 13 4.26 -12.09 6.87
N HIS A 14 4.30 -12.57 5.63
CA HIS A 14 5.48 -13.16 4.99
C HIS A 14 6.34 -12.12 4.26
N MET A 15 5.97 -10.84 4.30
CA MET A 15 6.72 -9.77 3.66
C MET A 15 8.00 -9.52 4.47
N GLN A 16 9.14 -9.91 3.90
CA GLN A 16 10.47 -9.79 4.51
C GLN A 16 11.07 -8.39 4.39
N ASP A 17 10.31 -7.43 3.86
CA ASP A 17 10.78 -6.05 3.74
C ASP A 17 10.85 -5.40 5.14
N PRO A 18 12.01 -4.87 5.55
CA PRO A 18 12.20 -4.32 6.89
C PRO A 18 11.40 -3.03 7.14
N TYR A 19 10.98 -2.31 6.10
CA TYR A 19 10.21 -1.08 6.20
C TYR A 19 8.70 -1.33 6.11
N PHE A 20 8.30 -2.30 5.29
CA PHE A 20 6.90 -2.54 4.96
C PHE A 20 6.31 -3.78 5.64
N GLY A 21 7.09 -4.72 6.16
CA GLY A 21 6.61 -6.03 6.62
C GLY A 21 5.56 -6.03 7.75
N ARG A 22 5.37 -4.89 8.44
CA ARG A 22 4.30 -4.65 9.42
C ARG A 22 3.64 -3.28 9.26
N ALA A 23 3.72 -2.71 8.06
CA ALA A 23 3.23 -1.37 7.77
C ALA A 23 1.76 -1.39 7.36
N VAL A 24 1.07 -0.32 7.72
CA VAL A 24 -0.26 0.01 7.22
C VAL A 24 -0.13 1.29 6.41
N VAL A 25 -0.50 1.23 5.13
CA VAL A 25 -0.34 2.36 4.22
C VAL A 25 -1.70 2.80 3.71
N PHE A 26 -1.99 4.08 3.91
CA PHE A 26 -3.15 4.74 3.32
C PHE A 26 -2.73 5.44 2.03
N ILE A 27 -3.42 5.14 0.94
CA ILE A 27 -3.14 5.75 -0.36
C ILE A 27 -4.05 6.95 -0.54
N CYS A 28 -3.47 8.15 -0.46
CA CYS A 28 -4.20 9.41 -0.68
C CYS A 28 -4.60 9.61 -2.15
N GLU A 29 -3.69 9.25 -3.05
CA GLU A 29 -3.86 9.40 -4.49
C GLU A 29 -3.17 8.24 -5.20
N HIS A 30 -3.76 7.79 -6.31
CA HIS A 30 -3.16 6.81 -7.20
C HIS A 30 -3.51 7.19 -8.63
N ASN A 31 -2.55 7.74 -9.36
CA ASN A 31 -2.69 8.17 -10.75
C ASN A 31 -1.54 7.59 -11.60
N LYS A 32 -1.43 7.99 -12.87
CA LYS A 32 -0.41 7.44 -13.78
C LYS A 32 1.02 7.90 -13.44
N ASP A 33 1.14 8.95 -12.65
CA ASP A 33 2.39 9.56 -12.22
C ASP A 33 2.83 9.04 -10.84
N GLY A 34 1.95 8.31 -10.13
CA GLY A 34 2.18 7.72 -8.80
C GLY A 34 0.93 7.76 -7.93
#